data_AF-A0A3C0JJK0-F1
#
_entry.id   AF-A0A3C0JJK0-F1
#
_cell.length_a   1.000
_cell.length_b   1.000
_cell.length_c   1.000
_cell.angle_alpha   90.00
_cell.angle_beta   90.00
_cell.angle_gamma   90.00
#
_symmetry.space_group_name_H-M   'P 1'
#
loop_
_entity.id
_entity.type
_entity.pdbx_description
1 polymer ?
#
loop_
_entity_poly.entity_id
_entity_poly.type
_entity_poly.pdbx_seq_one_letter_code
_entity_poly.pdbx_strand_id
1 'polypeptide(L)'
;MSRCLMGDPVRYDGRSKSSGTCHLHLADCFEFYSVCPEVESGLSIPRPPIELVKCPNGLKALGRDDSSLDVTSQLQNFCDRQVAGLSFLSGFVLVPGSPSCGLNTVLIKSPRGRPLSKNGSGLFVTNLREQFPDLPVIEEPDLSDHYALSLFQLRVIFYYLIRQGTVFSKELLAHQMYRDLVHNVEQNYSIKNR
;
A
#
# COMPACT_ATOMS: atom_id res chain seq x y z
N MET A 1 -0.95 6.24 2.93
CA MET A 1 -1.46 5.07 3.68
C MET A 1 -2.86 4.71 3.19
N SER A 2 -3.20 3.42 3.11
CA SER A 2 -4.57 3.01 2.79
C SER A 2 -5.55 3.53 3.84
N ARG A 3 -6.54 4.33 3.43
CA ARG A 3 -7.39 5.10 4.36
C ARG A 3 -8.19 4.27 5.35
N CYS A 4 -8.61 3.05 5.00
CA CYS A 4 -9.29 2.18 5.96
C CYS A 4 -8.40 1.77 7.16
N LEU A 5 -7.06 1.83 7.03
CA LEU A 5 -6.12 1.58 8.14
C LEU A 5 -6.13 2.70 9.18
N MET A 6 -6.56 3.90 8.80
CA MET A 6 -6.70 5.06 9.69
C MET A 6 -7.99 5.01 10.53
N GLY A 7 -8.80 3.97 10.37
CA GLY A 7 -10.08 3.85 11.07
C GLY A 7 -11.28 4.45 10.33
N ASP A 8 -11.08 5.02 9.13
CA ASP A 8 -12.18 5.54 8.32
C ASP A 8 -13.08 4.40 7.78
N PRO A 9 -14.42 4.55 7.80
CA PRO A 9 -15.38 3.54 7.37
C PRO A 9 -15.52 3.47 5.84
N VAL A 10 -14.42 3.25 5.13
CA VAL A 10 -14.34 3.41 3.66
C VAL A 10 -14.28 2.10 2.88
N ARG A 11 -14.35 0.96 3.59
CA ARG A 11 -14.44 -0.35 2.94
C ARG A 11 -15.78 -0.51 2.22
N TYR A 12 -15.85 -1.51 1.35
CA TYR A 12 -17.05 -1.78 0.56
C TYR A 12 -18.30 -2.05 1.43
N ASP A 13 -18.11 -2.63 2.61
CA ASP A 13 -19.14 -2.95 3.59
C ASP A 13 -19.44 -1.80 4.58
N GLY A 14 -18.86 -0.61 4.36
CA GLY A 14 -19.01 0.55 5.25
C GLY A 14 -18.27 0.41 6.59
N ARG A 15 -17.41 -0.60 6.75
CA ARG A 15 -16.59 -0.77 7.96
C ARG A 15 -15.21 -0.15 7.79
N SER A 16 -14.51 0.04 8.89
CA SER A 16 -13.09 0.38 8.89
C SER A 16 -12.22 -0.86 9.04
N LYS A 17 -10.90 -0.68 8.89
CA LYS A 17 -9.89 -1.68 9.26
C LYS A 17 -8.78 -0.97 10.04
N SER A 18 -9.15 -0.32 11.14
CA SER A 18 -8.18 0.40 11.98
C SER A 18 -7.03 -0.53 12.35
N SER A 19 -5.80 -0.13 12.02
CA SER A 19 -4.60 -0.88 12.38
C SER A 19 -3.91 -0.20 13.55
N GLY A 20 -4.03 -0.80 14.73
CA GLY A 20 -3.28 -0.36 15.92
C GLY A 20 -1.77 -0.40 15.68
N THR A 21 -1.30 -1.39 14.91
CA THR A 21 0.11 -1.56 14.52
C THR A 21 0.63 -0.36 13.72
N CYS A 22 -0.13 0.14 12.74
CA CYS A 22 0.24 1.34 11.98
C CYS A 22 0.40 2.56 12.90
N HIS A 23 -0.59 2.81 13.76
CA HIS A 23 -0.55 3.96 14.67
C HIS A 23 0.61 3.84 15.67
N LEU A 24 0.76 2.68 16.30
CA LEU A 24 1.78 2.44 17.32
C LEU A 24 3.20 2.61 16.80
N HIS A 25 3.49 2.13 15.59
CA HIS A 25 4.86 2.05 15.10
C HIS A 25 5.29 3.20 14.19
N LEU A 26 4.34 3.91 13.56
CA LEU A 26 4.68 4.89 12.53
C LEU A 26 4.34 6.34 12.94
N ALA A 27 3.44 6.58 13.90
CA ALA A 27 2.92 7.91 14.20
C ALA A 27 3.97 8.86 14.79
N ASP A 28 4.91 8.34 15.57
CA ASP A 28 5.97 9.17 16.18
C ASP A 28 7.01 9.66 15.17
N CYS A 29 7.10 9.00 14.01
CA CYS A 29 8.15 9.24 13.03
C CYS A 29 7.65 9.88 11.73
N PHE A 30 6.36 9.75 11.41
CA PHE A 30 5.83 10.14 10.10
C PHE A 30 4.48 10.83 10.18
N GLU A 31 4.28 11.80 9.31
CA GLU A 31 2.96 12.35 9.03
C GLU A 31 2.19 11.43 8.08
N PHE A 32 0.89 11.28 8.33
CA PHE A 32 0.04 10.38 7.55
C PHE A 32 -0.82 11.13 6.54
N TYR A 33 -0.66 10.78 5.28
CA TYR A 33 -1.60 11.09 4.21
C TYR A 33 -2.36 9.82 3.81
N SER A 34 -3.69 9.86 3.85
CA SER A 34 -4.54 8.69 3.61
C SER A 34 -5.18 8.74 2.22
N VAL A 35 -5.25 7.58 1.55
CA VAL A 35 -5.84 7.43 0.21
C VAL A 35 -6.75 6.22 0.19
N CYS A 36 -7.95 6.36 -0.38
CA CYS A 36 -8.84 5.25 -0.74
C CYS A 36 -9.13 5.31 -2.24
N PRO A 37 -8.41 4.55 -3.07
CA PRO A 37 -8.58 4.63 -4.52
C PRO A 37 -10.01 4.37 -4.97
N GLU A 38 -10.69 3.42 -4.33
CA GLU A 38 -12.07 3.06 -4.66
C GLU A 38 -13.04 4.23 -4.43
N VAL A 39 -13.00 4.85 -3.25
CA VAL A 39 -13.92 5.95 -2.92
C VAL A 39 -13.53 7.23 -3.66
N GLU A 40 -12.24 7.54 -3.77
CA GLU A 40 -11.77 8.73 -4.48
C GLU A 40 -11.95 8.62 -6.00
N SER A 41 -12.03 7.40 -6.53
CA SER A 41 -12.49 7.18 -7.91
C SER A 41 -13.99 7.44 -8.09
N GLY A 42 -14.75 7.58 -7.00
CA GLY A 42 -16.19 7.88 -6.99
C GLY A 42 -17.09 6.71 -6.61
N LEU A 43 -16.57 5.58 -6.12
CA LEU A 43 -17.41 4.49 -5.65
C LEU A 43 -18.07 4.84 -4.30
N SER A 44 -19.31 4.40 -4.12
CA SER A 44 -20.10 4.67 -2.91
C SER A 44 -19.59 3.90 -1.68
N ILE A 45 -20.12 4.30 -0.53
CA ILE A 45 -20.02 3.56 0.73
C ILE A 45 -21.45 3.39 1.27
N PRO A 46 -21.97 2.16 1.45
CA PRO A 46 -21.39 0.90 0.99
C PRO A 46 -21.41 0.77 -0.55
N ARG A 47 -20.73 -0.25 -1.07
CA ARG A 47 -20.72 -0.63 -2.50
C ARG A 47 -20.61 -2.17 -2.65
N PRO A 48 -21.02 -2.74 -3.79
CA PRO A 48 -20.76 -4.14 -4.07
C PRO A 48 -19.25 -4.45 -4.01
N PRO A 49 -18.84 -5.63 -3.49
CA PRO A 49 -17.44 -6.04 -3.53
C PRO A 49 -17.00 -6.23 -4.98
N ILE A 50 -15.77 -5.82 -5.27
CA ILE A 50 -15.14 -5.99 -6.58
C ILE A 50 -14.00 -7.02 -6.48
N GLU A 51 -13.59 -7.57 -7.61
CA GLU A 51 -12.50 -8.52 -7.75
C GLU A 51 -11.72 -8.31 -9.05
N LEU A 52 -10.48 -8.85 -9.11
CA LEU A 52 -9.67 -8.77 -10.31
C LEU A 52 -9.87 -9.98 -11.21
N VAL A 53 -10.22 -9.72 -12.46
CA VAL A 53 -10.49 -10.72 -13.49
C VAL A 53 -9.54 -10.53 -14.66
N LYS A 54 -8.78 -11.56 -15.02
CA LYS A 54 -7.91 -11.55 -16.21
C LYS A 54 -8.74 -11.88 -17.45
N CYS A 55 -9.06 -10.85 -18.22
CA CYS A 55 -9.74 -10.96 -19.51
C CYS A 55 -8.72 -10.99 -20.68
N PRO A 56 -9.14 -11.38 -21.89
CA PRO A 56 -8.26 -11.37 -23.07
C PRO A 56 -7.64 -9.98 -23.36
N ASN A 57 -8.36 -8.91 -23.03
CA ASN A 57 -7.94 -7.53 -23.25
C ASN A 57 -7.23 -6.88 -22.04
N GLY A 58 -6.92 -7.65 -20.99
CA GLY A 58 -6.21 -7.13 -19.82
C GLY A 58 -6.86 -7.52 -18.49
N LEU A 59 -6.32 -6.94 -17.41
CA LEU A 59 -6.87 -7.11 -16.07
C LEU A 59 -8.03 -6.14 -15.86
N LYS A 60 -9.14 -6.62 -15.34
CA LYS A 60 -10.34 -5.83 -15.04
C LYS A 60 -10.68 -5.89 -13.56
N ALA A 61 -11.27 -4.81 -13.04
CA ALA A 61 -11.90 -4.76 -11.73
C ALA A 61 -13.42 -4.84 -11.92
N LEU A 62 -13.99 -6.02 -11.66
CA LEU A 62 -15.41 -6.32 -11.87
C LEU A 62 -16.10 -6.56 -10.53
N GLY A 63 -17.42 -6.35 -10.47
CA GLY A 63 -18.23 -6.79 -9.33
C GLY A 63 -18.08 -8.30 -9.12
N ARG A 64 -17.81 -8.69 -7.87
CA ARG A 64 -17.63 -10.11 -7.49
C ARG A 64 -18.91 -10.91 -7.68
N ASP A 65 -20.04 -10.31 -7.33
CA ASP A 65 -21.34 -10.96 -7.33
C ASP A 65 -22.17 -10.59 -8.59
N ASP A 66 -21.79 -9.51 -9.28
CA ASP A 66 -22.38 -9.05 -10.55
C ASP A 66 -21.28 -8.50 -11.46
N SER A 67 -20.92 -9.25 -12.51
CA SER A 67 -19.85 -8.88 -13.44
C SER A 67 -20.24 -7.78 -14.43
N SER A 68 -21.52 -7.36 -14.47
CA SER A 68 -21.94 -6.19 -15.25
C SER A 68 -21.43 -4.88 -14.65
N LEU A 69 -21.11 -4.88 -13.35
CA LEU A 69 -20.40 -3.80 -12.68
C LEU A 69 -18.92 -3.83 -13.06
N ASP A 70 -18.53 -3.08 -14.10
CA ASP A 70 -17.13 -2.89 -14.49
C ASP A 70 -16.63 -1.51 -14.01
N VAL A 71 -15.78 -1.51 -12.98
CA VAL A 71 -15.20 -0.28 -12.40
C VAL A 71 -13.77 -0.04 -12.88
N THR A 72 -13.29 -0.79 -13.87
CA THR A 72 -11.89 -0.75 -14.34
C THR A 72 -11.50 0.65 -14.80
N SER A 73 -12.28 1.24 -15.71
CA SER A 73 -11.99 2.58 -16.24
C SER A 73 -12.09 3.66 -15.17
N GLN A 74 -13.00 3.52 -14.21
CA GLN A 74 -13.16 4.47 -13.11
C GLN A 74 -11.91 4.50 -12.23
N LEU A 75 -11.40 3.32 -11.83
CA LEU A 75 -10.16 3.19 -11.07
C LEU A 75 -8.94 3.65 -11.87
N GLN A 76 -8.84 3.29 -13.15
CA GLN A 76 -7.71 3.70 -13.99
C GLN A 76 -7.67 5.22 -14.16
N ASN A 77 -8.81 5.85 -14.47
CA ASN A 77 -8.92 7.31 -14.60
C ASN A 77 -8.61 8.04 -13.28
N PHE A 78 -8.89 7.43 -12.13
CA PHE A 78 -8.44 7.96 -10.84
C PHE A 78 -6.91 7.88 -10.73
N CYS A 79 -6.33 6.73 -11.06
CA CYS A 79 -4.88 6.54 -11.00
C CYS A 79 -4.15 7.54 -11.89
N ASP A 80 -4.56 7.67 -13.14
CA ASP A 80 -3.92 8.54 -14.13
C ASP A 80 -3.96 10.03 -13.72
N ARG A 81 -5.02 10.45 -13.02
CA ARG A 81 -5.17 11.85 -12.53
C ARG A 81 -4.46 12.12 -11.21
N GLN A 82 -4.57 11.20 -10.26
CA GLN A 82 -4.24 11.47 -8.86
C GLN A 82 -2.87 10.92 -8.45
N VAL A 83 -2.39 9.83 -9.06
CA VAL A 83 -1.12 9.19 -8.66
C VAL A 83 0.05 10.16 -8.86
N ALA A 84 0.08 10.92 -9.96
CA ALA A 84 1.13 11.92 -10.17
C ALA A 84 1.15 13.00 -9.06
N GLY A 85 -0.03 13.36 -8.55
CA GLY A 85 -0.20 14.27 -7.42
C GLY A 85 0.29 13.71 -6.08
N LEU A 86 0.47 12.38 -5.97
CA LEU A 86 1.03 11.72 -4.79
C LEU A 86 2.56 11.74 -4.76
N SER A 87 3.19 12.50 -5.66
CA SER A 87 4.63 12.64 -5.71
C SER A 87 5.21 13.14 -4.40
N PHE A 88 4.49 13.75 -3.46
CA PHE A 88 5.04 14.16 -2.15
C PHE A 88 5.22 13.00 -1.15
N LEU A 89 4.67 11.81 -1.42
CA LEU A 89 4.78 10.67 -0.52
C LEU A 89 6.22 10.16 -0.41
N SER A 90 6.58 9.68 0.78
CA SER A 90 7.88 9.02 1.04
C SER A 90 7.77 7.53 1.34
N GLY A 91 6.55 7.03 1.47
CA GLY A 91 6.25 5.60 1.59
C GLY A 91 4.75 5.35 1.59
N PHE A 92 4.34 4.09 1.41
CA PHE A 92 2.93 3.71 1.41
C PHE A 92 2.67 2.37 2.12
N VAL A 93 1.76 2.40 3.10
CA VAL A 93 1.24 1.18 3.75
C VAL A 93 -0.07 0.74 3.10
N LEU A 94 -0.08 -0.51 2.64
CA LEU A 94 -1.11 -1.12 1.79
C LEU A 94 -1.98 -2.10 2.58
N VAL A 95 -3.20 -2.34 2.10
CA VAL A 95 -4.11 -3.33 2.68
C VAL A 95 -4.07 -4.59 1.81
N PRO A 96 -3.73 -5.75 2.38
CA PRO A 96 -3.63 -7.01 1.63
C PRO A 96 -4.97 -7.42 1.03
N GLY A 97 -4.92 -8.08 -0.13
CA GLY A 97 -6.08 -8.63 -0.82
C GLY A 97 -7.04 -7.60 -1.42
N SER A 98 -6.79 -6.30 -1.27
CA SER A 98 -7.59 -5.25 -1.91
C SER A 98 -7.37 -5.25 -3.43
N PRO A 99 -8.43 -5.29 -4.26
CA PRO A 99 -8.33 -5.15 -5.72
C PRO A 99 -7.68 -3.84 -6.19
N SER A 100 -7.61 -2.83 -5.32
CA SER A 100 -6.96 -1.55 -5.59
C SER A 100 -5.58 -1.46 -4.94
N CYS A 101 -5.48 -1.74 -3.64
CA CYS A 101 -4.26 -1.47 -2.86
C CYS A 101 -3.38 -2.70 -2.58
N GLY A 102 -3.86 -3.93 -2.71
CA GLY A 102 -3.10 -5.12 -2.32
C GLY A 102 -1.88 -5.34 -3.20
N LEU A 103 -0.74 -5.68 -2.60
CA LEU A 103 0.54 -5.90 -3.27
C LEU A 103 0.89 -7.38 -3.23
N ASN A 104 0.83 -8.05 -4.38
CA ASN A 104 1.11 -9.48 -4.51
C ASN A 104 0.27 -10.38 -3.58
N THR A 105 -0.91 -9.93 -3.17
CA THR A 105 -1.85 -10.67 -2.30
C THR A 105 -3.26 -10.71 -2.86
N VAL A 106 -3.47 -10.22 -4.09
CA VAL A 106 -4.78 -10.14 -4.71
C VAL A 106 -5.05 -11.39 -5.53
N LEU A 107 -6.20 -12.02 -5.27
CA LEU A 107 -6.71 -13.12 -6.09
C LEU A 107 -7.13 -12.60 -7.46
N ILE A 108 -6.51 -13.14 -8.52
CA ILE A 108 -6.90 -12.92 -9.91
C ILE A 108 -7.65 -14.15 -10.39
N LYS A 109 -8.85 -13.94 -10.95
CA LYS A 109 -9.69 -15.00 -11.52
C LYS A 109 -9.74 -14.92 -13.04
N SER A 110 -10.15 -16.01 -13.69
CA SER A 110 -10.56 -16.01 -15.08
C SER A 110 -11.99 -15.45 -15.23
N PRO A 111 -12.46 -15.14 -16.45
CA PRO A 111 -13.84 -14.70 -16.67
C PRO A 111 -14.89 -15.75 -16.28
N ARG A 112 -14.48 -17.03 -16.10
CA ARG A 112 -15.31 -18.12 -15.60
C ARG A 112 -15.19 -18.33 -14.08
N GLY A 113 -14.56 -17.41 -13.36
CA GLY A 113 -14.41 -17.44 -11.90
C GLY A 113 -13.30 -18.36 -11.39
N ARG A 114 -12.53 -19.04 -12.26
CA ARG A 114 -11.43 -19.92 -11.84
C ARG A 114 -10.26 -19.08 -11.30
N PRO A 115 -9.71 -19.38 -10.10
CA PRO A 115 -8.46 -18.79 -9.63
C PRO A 115 -7.31 -19.01 -10.63
N LEU A 116 -6.64 -17.93 -11.03
CA LEU A 116 -5.46 -17.97 -11.91
C LEU A 116 -4.17 -17.64 -11.14
N SER A 117 -4.23 -16.70 -10.20
CA SER A 117 -3.10 -16.33 -9.35
C SER A 117 -3.61 -15.84 -7.99
N LYS A 118 -2.85 -16.11 -6.92
CA LYS A 118 -3.06 -15.52 -5.59
C LYS A 118 -2.12 -14.34 -5.31
N ASN A 119 -1.17 -14.11 -6.22
CA ASN A 119 -0.09 -13.14 -6.05
C ASN A 119 -0.27 -11.93 -6.98
N GLY A 120 -1.53 -11.55 -7.23
CA GLY A 120 -1.85 -10.36 -8.03
C GLY A 120 -1.61 -9.08 -7.24
N SER A 121 -1.45 -7.97 -7.97
CA SER A 121 -1.43 -6.63 -7.39
C SER A 121 -2.65 -5.84 -7.84
N GLY A 122 -3.13 -4.96 -6.97
CA GLY A 122 -4.26 -4.09 -7.25
C GLY A 122 -3.94 -3.03 -8.29
N LEU A 123 -4.98 -2.49 -8.93
CA LEU A 123 -4.81 -1.52 -10.02
C LEU A 123 -4.08 -0.25 -9.57
N PHE A 124 -4.43 0.29 -8.40
CA PHE A 124 -3.79 1.49 -7.86
C PHE A 124 -2.34 1.25 -7.48
N VAL A 125 -2.02 0.19 -6.74
CA VAL A 125 -0.62 -0.07 -6.35
C VAL A 125 0.26 -0.39 -7.56
N THR A 126 -0.30 -1.01 -8.60
CA THR A 126 0.42 -1.24 -9.86
C THR A 126 0.81 0.09 -10.49
N ASN A 127 -0.14 1.01 -10.67
CA ASN A 127 0.13 2.34 -11.24
C ASN A 127 1.06 3.18 -10.35
N LEU A 128 0.89 3.13 -9.01
CA LEU A 128 1.75 3.83 -8.05
C LEU A 128 3.23 3.40 -8.21
N ARG A 129 3.48 2.09 -8.39
CA ARG A 129 4.84 1.56 -8.58
C ARG A 129 5.40 1.82 -9.98
N GLU A 130 4.55 1.90 -10.99
CA GLU A 130 4.98 2.32 -12.33
C GLU A 130 5.44 3.78 -12.33
N GLN A 131 4.71 4.66 -11.63
CA GLN A 131 5.07 6.08 -11.53
C GLN A 131 6.22 6.36 -10.54
N PHE A 132 6.25 5.65 -9.42
CA PHE A 132 7.27 5.82 -8.37
C PHE A 132 7.92 4.46 -8.04
N PRO A 133 8.80 3.94 -8.92
CA PRO A 133 9.38 2.60 -8.78
C PRO A 133 10.18 2.41 -7.49
N ASP A 134 10.80 3.48 -7.00
CA ASP A 134 11.63 3.46 -5.79
C ASP A 134 10.85 3.79 -4.51
N LEU A 135 9.55 4.13 -4.61
CA LEU A 135 8.73 4.45 -3.44
C LEU A 135 8.64 3.22 -2.51
N PRO A 136 9.07 3.34 -1.24
CA PRO A 136 8.92 2.26 -0.28
C PRO A 136 7.45 1.92 -0.05
N VAL A 137 7.10 0.65 -0.24
CA VAL A 137 5.76 0.13 0.02
C VAL A 137 5.83 -1.11 0.91
N ILE A 138 4.82 -1.30 1.75
CA ILE A 138 4.68 -2.46 2.65
C ILE A 138 3.20 -2.78 2.83
N GLU A 139 2.85 -4.05 2.99
CA GLU A 139 1.51 -4.43 3.41
C GLU A 139 1.38 -4.40 4.93
N GLU A 140 0.23 -3.99 5.42
CA GLU A 140 -0.01 -3.78 6.85
C GLU A 140 0.35 -4.98 7.76
N PRO A 141 0.08 -6.26 7.41
CA PRO A 141 0.48 -7.39 8.25
C PRO A 141 1.99 -7.48 8.51
N ASP A 142 2.81 -7.06 7.54
CA ASP A 142 4.28 -7.14 7.62
C ASP A 142 4.84 -6.12 8.63
N LEU A 143 4.05 -5.12 9.05
CA LEU A 143 4.47 -4.17 10.08
C LEU A 143 4.64 -4.81 11.47
N SER A 144 4.05 -5.98 11.70
CA SER A 144 4.23 -6.74 12.94
C SER A 144 5.60 -7.43 13.04
N ASP A 145 6.29 -7.62 11.91
CA ASP A 145 7.65 -8.15 11.89
C ASP A 145 8.64 -7.00 12.11
N HIS A 146 9.27 -6.97 13.28
CA HIS A 146 10.16 -5.86 13.68
C HIS A 146 11.28 -5.57 12.66
N TYR A 147 11.75 -6.60 11.97
CA TYR A 147 12.76 -6.45 10.92
C TYR A 147 12.19 -5.75 9.67
N ALA A 148 11.06 -6.21 9.15
CA ALA A 148 10.38 -5.61 8.01
C ALA A 148 9.93 -4.18 8.30
N LEU A 149 9.42 -3.93 9.51
CA LEU A 149 9.08 -2.60 10.01
C LEU A 149 10.32 -1.68 9.99
N SER A 150 11.41 -2.08 10.63
CA SER A 150 12.62 -1.24 10.73
C SER A 150 13.22 -0.95 9.35
N LEU A 151 13.26 -1.96 8.47
CA LEU A 151 13.68 -1.77 7.09
C LEU A 151 12.77 -0.81 6.31
N PHE A 152 11.45 -0.93 6.48
CA PHE A 152 10.50 -0.03 5.84
C PHE A 152 10.71 1.41 6.33
N GLN A 153 10.81 1.63 7.65
CA GLN A 153 11.05 2.96 8.23
C GLN A 153 12.35 3.58 7.73
N LEU A 154 13.44 2.81 7.70
CA LEU A 154 14.71 3.27 7.11
C LEU A 154 14.52 3.64 5.64
N ARG A 155 13.93 2.76 4.82
CA ARG A 155 13.70 3.04 3.39
C ARG A 155 12.90 4.33 3.19
N VAL A 156 11.87 4.59 4.00
CA VAL A 156 11.09 5.84 3.95
C VAL A 156 11.96 7.05 4.27
N ILE A 157 12.76 7.00 5.34
CA ILE A 157 13.67 8.08 5.73
C ILE A 157 14.71 8.34 4.63
N PHE A 158 15.37 7.30 4.13
CA PHE A 158 16.34 7.39 3.03
C PHE A 158 15.70 8.00 1.78
N TYR A 159 14.53 7.53 1.39
CA TYR A 159 13.80 8.04 0.23
C TYR A 159 13.46 9.53 0.40
N TYR A 160 12.97 9.93 1.57
CA TYR A 160 12.70 11.34 1.88
C TYR A 160 13.96 12.21 1.77
N LEU A 161 15.06 11.82 2.41
CA LEU A 161 16.29 12.61 2.44
C LEU A 161 16.91 12.81 1.06
N ILE A 162 16.93 11.75 0.23
CA ILE A 162 17.41 11.82 -1.15
C ILE A 162 16.62 12.87 -1.93
N ARG A 163 15.30 12.90 -1.75
CA ARG A 163 14.41 13.85 -2.45
C ARG A 163 14.55 15.28 -1.96
N GLN A 164 14.92 15.48 -0.70
CA GLN A 164 15.27 16.78 -0.17
C GLN A 164 16.70 17.22 -0.55
N GLY A 165 17.43 16.42 -1.34
CA GLY A 165 18.84 16.68 -1.66
C GLY A 165 19.74 16.74 -0.42
N THR A 166 19.32 16.09 0.66
CA THR A 166 19.99 16.15 1.96
C THR A 166 20.91 14.94 2.11
N VAL A 167 22.16 15.19 2.49
CA VAL A 167 23.12 14.13 2.82
C VAL A 167 22.93 13.72 4.29
N PHE A 168 23.20 12.46 4.61
CA PHE A 168 23.23 11.98 6.00
C PHE A 168 24.20 12.83 6.82
N SER A 169 23.66 13.66 7.70
CA SER A 169 24.45 14.48 8.60
C SER A 169 24.89 13.67 9.83
N LYS A 170 25.93 14.15 10.53
CA LYS A 170 26.37 13.52 11.79
C LYS A 170 25.25 13.55 12.84
N GLU A 171 24.44 14.60 12.84
CA GLU A 171 23.31 14.77 13.76
C GLU A 171 22.24 13.72 13.50
N LEU A 172 21.90 13.45 12.24
CA LEU A 172 20.94 12.40 11.88
C LEU A 172 21.46 11.01 12.27
N LEU A 173 22.72 10.71 11.98
CA LEU A 173 23.35 9.44 12.35
C LEU A 173 23.46 9.27 13.87
N ALA A 174 23.58 10.39 14.60
CA ALA A 174 23.59 10.43 16.06
C ALA A 174 22.19 10.47 16.67
N HIS A 175 21.13 10.57 15.86
CA HIS A 175 19.77 10.59 16.36
C HIS A 175 19.38 9.20 16.88
N GLN A 176 18.79 9.15 18.08
CA GLN A 176 18.51 7.88 18.77
C GLN A 176 17.62 6.95 17.92
N MET A 177 16.54 7.50 17.35
CA MET A 177 15.65 6.76 16.44
C MET A 177 16.42 6.08 15.30
N TYR A 178 17.36 6.77 14.64
CA TYR A 178 18.11 6.18 13.53
C TYR A 178 19.00 5.02 14.02
N ARG A 179 19.68 5.20 15.17
CA ARG A 179 20.50 4.13 15.77
C ARG A 179 19.67 2.91 16.15
N ASP A 180 18.50 3.11 16.72
CA ASP A 180 17.59 2.02 17.12
C ASP A 180 17.12 1.23 15.89
N LEU A 181 16.75 1.92 14.81
CA LEU A 181 16.35 1.29 13.55
C LEU A 181 17.48 0.45 12.95
N VAL A 182 18.69 0.99 12.88
CA VAL A 182 19.86 0.26 12.36
C VAL A 182 20.16 -0.96 13.23
N HIS A 183 20.19 -0.78 14.55
CA HIS A 183 20.42 -1.88 15.49
C HIS A 183 19.37 -3.00 15.34
N ASN A 184 18.09 -2.64 15.24
CA ASN A 184 17.00 -3.60 15.03
C ASN A 184 17.18 -4.41 13.75
N VAL A 185 17.61 -3.77 12.65
CA VAL A 185 17.90 -4.46 11.39
C VAL A 185 19.06 -5.44 11.56
N GLU A 186 20.18 -5.01 12.16
CA GLU A 186 21.38 -5.84 12.33
C GLU A 186 21.13 -7.08 13.19
N GLN A 187 20.42 -6.91 14.32
CA GLN A 187 20.10 -8.02 15.22
C GLN A 187 19.18 -9.06 14.56
N ASN A 188 18.14 -8.60 13.88
CA ASN A 188 17.15 -9.51 13.29
C ASN A 188 17.61 -10.11 11.95
N TYR A 189 18.54 -9.46 11.22
CA TYR A 189 19.16 -10.04 10.03
C TYR A 189 19.92 -11.34 10.35
N SER A 190 20.62 -11.35 11.48
CA SER A 190 21.40 -12.52 11.94
C SER A 190 20.52 -13.71 12.34
N ILE A 191 19.27 -13.44 12.74
CA ILE A 191 18.28 -14.46 13.15
C ILE A 191 17.60 -15.06 11.92
N LYS A 192 17.27 -14.28 10.89
CA LYS A 192 16.57 -14.76 9.68
C LYS A 192 17.45 -15.55 8.70
N ASN A 193 18.77 -15.40 8.77
CA ASN A 193 19.72 -16.07 7.88
C ASN A 193 20.46 -17.25 8.53
N ARG A 194 19.92 -17.80 9.62
CA ARG A 194 20.33 -19.08 10.23
C ARG A 194 19.21 -20.10 10.02
#